data_AF-A0A6A3IIF0-F1
#
_entry.id   AF-A0A6A3IIF0-F1
#
_cell.length_a   1.000
_cell.length_b   1.000
_cell.length_c   1.000
_cell.angle_alpha   90.00
_cell.angle_beta   90.00
_cell.angle_gamma   90.00
#
_symmetry.space_group_name_H-M   'P 1'
#
loop_
_entity.id
_entity.type
_entity.pdbx_description
1 polymer ?
#
loop_
_entity_poly.entity_id
_entity_poly.type
_entity_poly.pdbx_seq_one_letter_code
_entity_poly.pdbx_strand_id
1 'polypeptide(L)'
;MTTETTRKKGKKQAQTAPIQQQALAVRPDWEVYWKALAGEWSREAQTPFPLATSNNDKWRRAAKLEPVRLLQLAQGFPFTTEVLQPVSDDVLITWTATWRQECMLSGLIAYRERSTDKSTRKWLADWIDRIAQPPVKKGLAPLIDISDDWERLRIRAYGDDALLRRCDFGRKLTLAQHILCAILYDKEIRVLTGTDDAEDTSIPAQVRRHLNGLRTIKSYKAAYRAADKQINWVGVERYFQTALEQDQLQVALQH
;
A
#
# COMPACT_ATOMS: atom_id res chain seq x y z
N MET A 1 15.68 38.27 -82.06
CA MET A 1 16.60 38.93 -81.10
C MET A 1 15.94 38.84 -79.73
N THR A 2 16.27 37.80 -78.94
CA THR A 2 17.21 37.86 -77.78
C THR A 2 16.71 38.83 -76.69
N THR A 3 16.49 38.50 -75.42
CA THR A 3 16.95 37.41 -74.53
C THR A 3 16.23 37.54 -73.18
N GLU A 4 16.25 36.45 -72.38
CA GLU A 4 16.19 36.27 -70.90
C GLU A 4 16.06 37.52 -69.99
N THR A 5 15.43 37.48 -68.79
CA THR A 5 15.83 36.62 -67.65
C THR A 5 14.72 36.47 -66.58
N THR A 6 14.73 35.30 -65.97
CA THR A 6 13.96 34.74 -64.84
C THR A 6 14.18 35.42 -63.48
N ARG A 7 13.12 35.49 -62.63
CA ARG A 7 13.19 35.09 -61.21
C ARG A 7 11.80 34.87 -60.58
N LYS A 8 11.38 33.59 -60.47
CA LYS A 8 10.25 33.15 -59.65
C LYS A 8 10.67 33.14 -58.16
N LYS A 9 9.99 33.90 -57.30
CA LYS A 9 10.06 33.73 -55.84
C LYS A 9 9.16 32.54 -55.44
N GLY A 10 9.78 31.46 -54.98
CA GLY A 10 9.09 30.29 -54.45
C GLY A 10 8.38 30.57 -53.14
N LYS A 11 7.11 30.15 -53.06
CA LYS A 11 6.36 29.94 -51.82
C LYS A 11 7.01 28.77 -51.07
N LYS A 12 7.60 29.02 -49.89
CA LYS A 12 7.82 27.96 -48.90
C LYS A 12 6.53 27.81 -48.10
N GLN A 13 5.64 26.93 -48.55
CA GLN A 13 4.66 26.32 -47.66
C GLN A 13 5.43 25.39 -46.73
N ALA A 14 5.47 25.74 -45.45
CA ALA A 14 5.90 24.81 -44.42
C ALA A 14 4.91 23.64 -44.42
N GLN A 15 5.36 22.49 -44.95
CA GLN A 15 4.69 21.22 -44.73
C GLN A 15 4.85 20.88 -43.26
N THR A 16 3.83 21.19 -42.46
CA THR A 16 3.64 20.58 -41.15
C THR A 16 3.51 19.07 -41.37
N ALA A 17 4.54 18.35 -40.93
CA ALA A 17 4.53 16.90 -40.81
C ALA A 17 3.30 16.47 -40.00
N PRO A 18 2.66 15.34 -40.35
CA PRO A 18 1.53 14.84 -39.58
C PRO A 18 2.00 14.53 -38.17
N ILE A 19 1.37 15.18 -37.20
CA ILE A 19 1.42 14.80 -35.79
C ILE A 19 0.98 13.34 -35.77
N GLN A 20 1.93 12.43 -35.59
CA GLN A 20 1.64 11.07 -35.16
C GLN A 20 0.96 11.23 -33.81
N GLN A 21 -0.38 11.24 -33.85
CA GLN A 21 -1.19 10.87 -32.71
C GLN A 21 -0.67 9.50 -32.30
N GLN A 22 0.21 9.46 -31.31
CA GLN A 22 0.41 8.29 -30.49
C GLN A 22 -1.00 7.87 -30.12
N ALA A 23 -1.45 6.77 -30.72
CA ALA A 23 -2.68 6.13 -30.33
C ALA A 23 -2.64 6.08 -28.79
N LEU A 24 -3.61 6.73 -28.15
CA LEU A 24 -3.94 6.46 -26.76
C LEU A 24 -4.05 4.93 -26.70
N ALA A 25 -2.99 4.26 -26.23
CA ALA A 25 -3.00 2.82 -26.10
C ALA A 25 -4.25 2.52 -25.30
N VAL A 26 -5.20 1.80 -25.91
CA VAL A 26 -6.43 1.39 -25.25
C VAL A 26 -5.97 0.66 -24.01
N ARG A 27 -6.14 1.30 -22.84
CA ARG A 27 -5.68 0.72 -21.59
C ARG A 27 -6.35 -0.66 -21.50
N PRO A 28 -5.59 -1.75 -21.28
CA PRO A 28 -6.16 -3.08 -21.21
C PRO A 28 -7.30 -3.09 -20.19
N ASP A 29 -8.39 -3.78 -20.50
CA ASP A 29 -9.52 -3.92 -19.60
C ASP A 29 -9.11 -4.78 -18.40
N TRP A 30 -8.55 -4.14 -17.38
CA TRP A 30 -8.01 -4.79 -16.18
C TRP A 30 -9.07 -5.68 -15.51
N GLU A 31 -10.37 -5.38 -15.65
CA GLU A 31 -11.44 -6.19 -15.09
C GLU A 31 -11.48 -7.59 -15.71
N VAL A 32 -11.16 -7.70 -17.01
CA VAL A 32 -11.06 -8.99 -17.73
C VAL A 32 -9.91 -9.81 -17.17
N TYR A 33 -8.74 -9.19 -16.97
CA TYR A 33 -7.57 -9.87 -16.41
C TYR A 33 -7.78 -10.26 -14.94
N TRP A 34 -8.41 -9.38 -14.14
CA TRP A 34 -8.75 -9.69 -12.76
C TRP A 34 -9.71 -10.88 -12.69
N LYS A 35 -10.74 -10.91 -13.53
CA LYS A 35 -11.68 -12.04 -13.63
C LYS A 35 -10.99 -13.35 -14.01
N ALA A 36 -9.93 -13.33 -14.81
CA ALA A 36 -9.18 -14.53 -15.18
C ALA A 36 -8.50 -15.21 -13.97
N LEU A 37 -8.18 -14.47 -12.92
CA LEU A 37 -7.62 -15.00 -11.66
C LEU A 37 -8.63 -15.82 -10.83
N ALA A 38 -9.90 -15.85 -11.23
CA ALA A 38 -10.92 -16.64 -10.53
C ALA A 38 -10.58 -18.14 -10.44
N GLY A 39 -9.84 -18.68 -11.42
CA GLY A 39 -9.37 -20.08 -11.40
C GLY A 39 -8.31 -20.35 -10.33
N GLU A 40 -7.44 -19.37 -10.05
CA GLU A 40 -6.43 -19.46 -8.98
C GLU A 40 -7.07 -19.30 -7.60
N TRP A 41 -8.17 -18.56 -7.53
CA TRP A 41 -8.98 -18.41 -6.32
C TRP A 41 -9.71 -19.69 -5.93
N SER A 42 -10.28 -20.42 -6.90
CA SER A 42 -11.33 -21.41 -6.65
C SER A 42 -10.87 -22.74 -6.05
N ARG A 43 -9.57 -23.06 -6.03
CA ARG A 43 -9.13 -24.42 -5.64
C ARG A 43 -9.42 -24.77 -4.17
N GLU A 44 -9.43 -23.79 -3.27
CA GLU A 44 -9.58 -24.01 -1.82
C GLU A 44 -10.29 -22.86 -1.07
N ALA A 45 -10.77 -21.83 -1.76
CA ALA A 45 -11.32 -20.64 -1.11
C ALA A 45 -12.69 -20.88 -0.45
N GLN A 46 -12.89 -20.28 0.73
CA GLN A 46 -14.13 -20.36 1.51
C GLN A 46 -15.25 -19.44 1.00
N THR A 47 -14.99 -18.63 -0.02
CA THR A 47 -15.91 -17.62 -0.55
C THR A 47 -15.70 -17.43 -2.04
N PRO A 48 -16.72 -16.97 -2.80
CA PRO A 48 -16.54 -16.65 -4.21
C PRO A 48 -15.49 -15.56 -4.43
N PHE A 49 -14.85 -15.60 -5.61
CA PHE A 49 -13.89 -14.60 -6.04
C PHE A 49 -14.57 -13.22 -6.16
N PRO A 50 -14.02 -12.14 -5.57
CA PRO A 50 -14.56 -10.81 -5.73
C PRO A 50 -14.19 -10.22 -7.09
N LEU A 51 -15.14 -10.25 -8.03
CA LEU A 51 -15.02 -9.51 -9.31
C LEU A 51 -14.92 -8.01 -9.08
N ALA A 52 -14.34 -7.26 -10.03
CA ALA A 52 -14.32 -5.79 -10.03
C ALA A 52 -15.72 -5.18 -9.82
N THR A 53 -16.72 -5.78 -10.47
CA THR A 53 -18.13 -5.38 -10.38
C THR A 53 -18.87 -5.92 -9.14
N SER A 54 -18.17 -6.61 -8.24
CA SER A 54 -18.79 -7.11 -7.01
C SER A 54 -19.13 -5.97 -6.05
N ASN A 55 -20.22 -6.13 -5.31
CA ASN A 55 -20.58 -5.19 -4.25
C ASN A 55 -19.62 -5.28 -3.05
N ASN A 56 -19.71 -4.27 -2.17
CA ASN A 56 -18.87 -4.18 -0.97
C ASN A 56 -18.98 -5.40 -0.04
N ASP A 57 -20.14 -6.06 0.05
CA ASP A 57 -20.31 -7.22 0.93
C ASP A 57 -19.50 -8.43 0.46
N LYS A 58 -19.46 -8.68 -0.85
CA LYS A 58 -18.65 -9.76 -1.44
C LYS A 58 -17.16 -9.47 -1.23
N TRP A 59 -16.73 -8.25 -1.51
CA TRP A 59 -15.35 -7.80 -1.28
C TRP A 59 -14.95 -7.94 0.19
N ARG A 60 -15.81 -7.48 1.11
CA ARG A 60 -15.59 -7.58 2.55
C ARG A 60 -15.52 -9.04 3.03
N ARG A 61 -16.37 -9.92 2.48
CA ARG A 61 -16.34 -11.35 2.81
C ARG A 61 -15.05 -12.01 2.31
N ALA A 62 -14.61 -11.71 1.10
CA ALA A 62 -13.33 -12.17 0.56
C ALA A 62 -12.15 -11.67 1.40
N ALA A 63 -12.10 -10.36 1.67
CA ALA A 63 -11.10 -9.73 2.52
C ALA A 63 -11.04 -10.33 3.94
N LYS A 64 -12.18 -10.75 4.50
CA LYS A 64 -12.25 -11.33 5.84
C LYS A 64 -11.83 -12.80 5.88
N LEU A 65 -12.28 -13.61 4.92
CA LEU A 65 -12.09 -15.06 4.96
C LEU A 65 -10.80 -15.50 4.27
N GLU A 66 -10.33 -14.74 3.28
CA GLU A 66 -9.18 -15.09 2.43
C GLU A 66 -8.19 -13.91 2.29
N PRO A 67 -7.81 -13.18 3.37
CA PRO A 67 -7.01 -11.96 3.27
C PRO A 67 -5.64 -12.17 2.60
N VAL A 68 -4.96 -13.27 2.94
CA VAL A 68 -3.63 -13.60 2.40
C VAL A 68 -3.71 -13.95 0.92
N ARG A 69 -4.70 -14.75 0.52
CA ARG A 69 -4.91 -15.14 -0.89
C ARG A 69 -5.24 -13.93 -1.75
N LEU A 70 -6.12 -13.05 -1.26
CA LEU A 70 -6.47 -11.82 -1.97
C LEU A 70 -5.25 -10.92 -2.17
N LEU A 71 -4.36 -10.85 -1.17
CA LEU A 71 -3.11 -10.10 -1.24
C LEU A 71 -2.13 -10.70 -2.25
N GLN A 72 -1.96 -12.02 -2.26
CA GLN A 72 -1.09 -12.71 -3.23
C GLN A 72 -1.53 -12.45 -4.66
N LEU A 73 -2.84 -12.50 -4.93
CA LEU A 73 -3.38 -12.14 -6.24
C LEU A 73 -3.12 -10.68 -6.58
N ALA A 74 -3.33 -9.76 -5.63
CA ALA A 74 -3.06 -8.34 -5.83
C ALA A 74 -1.56 -8.06 -6.12
N GLN A 75 -0.64 -8.77 -5.45
CA GLN A 75 0.80 -8.66 -5.68
C GLN A 75 1.24 -9.18 -7.06
N GLY A 76 0.60 -10.25 -7.55
CA GLY A 76 0.89 -10.81 -8.87
C GLY A 76 0.17 -10.09 -10.01
N PHE A 77 -0.73 -9.16 -9.71
CA PHE A 77 -1.57 -8.52 -10.71
C PHE A 77 -0.89 -7.28 -11.31
N PRO A 78 -0.75 -7.16 -12.64
CA PRO A 78 -0.10 -5.99 -13.26
C PRO A 78 -0.80 -4.64 -13.04
N PHE A 79 -2.08 -4.67 -12.65
CA PHE A 79 -2.93 -3.48 -12.48
C PHE A 79 -3.45 -3.40 -11.04
N THR A 80 -2.56 -3.63 -10.05
CA THR A 80 -2.92 -3.65 -8.62
C THR A 80 -3.62 -2.37 -8.19
N THR A 81 -3.18 -1.21 -8.68
CA THR A 81 -3.74 0.09 -8.34
C THR A 81 -5.20 0.20 -8.73
N GLU A 82 -5.56 -0.34 -9.89
CA GLU A 82 -6.91 -0.36 -10.46
C GLU A 82 -7.85 -1.25 -9.65
N VAL A 83 -7.31 -2.26 -8.98
CA VAL A 83 -8.05 -3.07 -8.00
C VAL A 83 -8.24 -2.31 -6.69
N LEU A 84 -7.19 -1.66 -6.17
CA LEU A 84 -7.23 -1.05 -4.84
C LEU A 84 -8.00 0.27 -4.78
N GLN A 85 -7.92 1.08 -5.83
CA GLN A 85 -8.54 2.41 -5.86
C GLN A 85 -10.08 2.39 -5.70
N PRO A 86 -10.84 1.47 -6.35
CA PRO A 86 -12.29 1.40 -6.15
C PRO A 86 -12.73 0.64 -4.89
N VAL A 87 -11.81 -0.03 -4.18
CA VAL A 87 -12.14 -0.78 -2.96
C VAL A 87 -12.47 0.18 -1.83
N SER A 88 -13.63 0.01 -1.21
CA SER A 88 -14.08 0.89 -0.13
C SER A 88 -13.22 0.79 1.13
N ASP A 89 -13.22 1.87 1.91
CA ASP A 89 -12.52 1.99 3.20
C ASP A 89 -12.83 0.82 4.14
N ASP A 90 -14.10 0.42 4.25
CA ASP A 90 -14.54 -0.70 5.08
C ASP A 90 -13.91 -2.03 4.66
N VAL A 91 -13.75 -2.26 3.35
CA VAL A 91 -13.11 -3.45 2.83
C VAL A 91 -11.61 -3.41 3.14
N LEU A 92 -10.93 -2.29 2.93
CA LEU A 92 -9.50 -2.14 3.26
C LEU A 92 -9.24 -2.38 4.76
N ILE A 93 -10.10 -1.82 5.62
CA ILE A 93 -10.03 -2.00 7.08
C ILE A 93 -10.26 -3.48 7.44
N THR A 94 -11.22 -4.14 6.80
CA THR A 94 -11.51 -5.56 7.03
C THR A 94 -10.35 -6.44 6.57
N TRP A 95 -9.84 -6.20 5.36
CA TRP A 95 -8.76 -6.96 4.75
C TRP A 95 -7.51 -6.98 5.61
N THR A 96 -7.18 -5.84 6.20
CA THR A 96 -5.97 -5.66 6.99
C THR A 96 -6.14 -5.94 8.48
N ALA A 97 -7.31 -6.43 8.92
CA ALA A 97 -7.63 -6.54 10.35
C ALA A 97 -6.59 -7.32 11.17
N THR A 98 -6.17 -8.50 10.69
CA THR A 98 -5.16 -9.34 11.36
C THR A 98 -3.79 -8.63 11.42
N TRP A 99 -3.33 -8.08 10.30
CA TRP A 99 -2.04 -7.38 10.24
C TRP A 99 -2.02 -6.10 11.08
N ARG A 100 -3.16 -5.40 11.24
CA ARG A 100 -3.28 -4.27 12.17
C ARG A 100 -3.11 -4.71 13.62
N GLN A 101 -3.65 -5.87 13.99
CA GLN A 101 -3.44 -6.46 15.32
C GLN A 101 -1.97 -6.87 15.52
N GLU A 102 -1.33 -7.48 14.53
CA GLU A 102 0.11 -7.80 14.56
C GLU A 102 0.97 -6.55 14.75
N CYS A 103 0.69 -5.47 14.01
CA CYS A 103 1.38 -4.19 14.14
C CYS A 103 1.23 -3.60 15.55
N MET A 104 0.03 -3.68 16.13
CA MET A 104 -0.24 -3.23 17.50
C MET A 104 0.54 -4.07 18.52
N LEU A 105 0.47 -5.40 18.43
CA LEU A 105 1.19 -6.31 19.32
C LEU A 105 2.70 -6.09 19.26
N SER A 106 3.28 -6.02 18.06
CA SER A 106 4.71 -5.71 17.87
C SER A 106 5.09 -4.37 18.51
N GLY A 107 4.28 -3.32 18.31
CA GLY A 107 4.50 -2.01 18.93
C GLY A 107 4.44 -2.03 20.46
N LEU A 108 3.48 -2.76 21.04
CA LEU A 108 3.32 -2.90 22.50
C LEU A 108 4.43 -3.77 23.14
N ILE A 109 4.91 -4.80 22.45
CA ILE A 109 6.04 -5.63 22.91
C ILE A 109 7.31 -4.78 22.96
N ALA A 110 7.67 -4.14 21.84
CA ALA A 110 8.79 -3.21 21.79
C ALA A 110 8.61 -2.07 22.82
N TYR A 111 7.36 -1.62 22.99
CA TYR A 111 6.78 -0.90 24.13
C TYR A 111 7.44 -1.17 25.49
N ARG A 112 7.08 -2.35 25.93
CA ARG A 112 7.38 -2.91 27.24
C ARG A 112 8.86 -3.17 27.40
N GLU A 113 9.53 -3.67 26.37
CA GLU A 113 10.95 -4.05 26.42
C GLU A 113 11.86 -2.83 26.66
N ARG A 114 11.58 -1.70 26.02
CA ARG A 114 12.37 -0.47 26.21
C ARG A 114 12.02 0.32 27.47
N SER A 115 10.89 0.00 28.12
CA SER A 115 10.41 0.76 29.27
C SER A 115 11.13 0.35 30.56
N THR A 116 11.68 1.31 31.30
CA THR A 116 12.29 1.09 32.61
C THR A 116 11.26 1.15 33.76
N ASP A 117 10.10 1.78 33.53
CA ASP A 117 9.03 1.90 34.52
C ASP A 117 8.29 0.57 34.71
N LYS A 118 8.36 0.02 35.94
CA LYS A 118 7.69 -1.23 36.31
C LYS A 118 6.18 -1.16 36.10
N SER A 119 5.55 -0.02 36.38
CA SER A 119 4.10 0.13 36.25
C SER A 119 3.64 0.08 34.80
N THR A 120 4.40 0.72 33.90
CA THR A 120 4.16 0.71 32.45
C THR A 120 4.42 -0.67 31.87
N ARG A 121 5.50 -1.35 32.27
CA ARG A 121 5.77 -2.73 31.82
C ARG A 121 4.68 -3.73 32.20
N LYS A 122 4.18 -3.65 33.44
CA LYS A 122 3.08 -4.51 33.90
C LYS A 122 1.81 -4.24 33.11
N TRP A 123 1.42 -2.98 33.00
CA TRP A 123 0.25 -2.57 32.22
C TRP A 123 0.31 -3.04 30.75
N LEU A 124 1.45 -2.86 30.08
CA LEU A 124 1.63 -3.30 28.70
C LEU A 124 1.57 -4.82 28.57
N ALA A 125 2.17 -5.58 29.52
CA ALA A 125 2.04 -7.04 29.55
C ALA A 125 0.58 -7.47 29.66
N ASP A 126 -0.14 -6.93 30.65
CA ASP A 126 -1.55 -7.26 30.86
C ASP A 126 -2.39 -6.94 29.61
N TRP A 127 -2.06 -5.86 28.89
CA TRP A 127 -2.75 -5.49 27.66
C TRP A 127 -2.41 -6.40 26.48
N ILE A 128 -1.13 -6.74 26.29
CA ILE A 128 -0.68 -7.71 25.29
C ILE A 128 -1.43 -9.04 25.47
N ASP A 129 -1.50 -9.53 26.71
CA ASP A 129 -2.19 -10.79 27.02
C ASP A 129 -3.69 -10.72 26.69
N ARG A 130 -4.36 -9.60 27.00
CA ARG A 130 -5.77 -9.38 26.63
C ARG A 130 -5.99 -9.37 25.13
N ILE A 131 -5.08 -8.78 24.35
CA ILE A 131 -5.19 -8.68 22.89
C ILE A 131 -4.90 -10.03 22.23
N ALA A 132 -3.96 -10.80 22.77
CA ALA A 132 -3.57 -12.10 22.23
C ALA A 132 -4.65 -13.17 22.42
N GLN A 133 -5.55 -12.98 23.39
CA GLN A 133 -6.64 -13.91 23.62
C GLN A 133 -7.71 -13.85 22.50
N PRO A 134 -8.23 -15.01 22.06
CA PRO A 134 -9.32 -15.04 21.10
C PRO A 134 -10.56 -14.36 21.68
N PRO A 135 -11.39 -13.68 20.86
CA PRO A 135 -12.56 -12.96 21.35
C PRO A 135 -13.53 -13.89 22.09
N VAL A 136 -13.74 -13.61 23.38
CA VAL A 136 -14.51 -14.46 24.31
C VAL A 136 -16.00 -14.55 23.94
N LYS A 137 -16.54 -13.60 23.16
CA LYS A 137 -17.93 -13.61 22.68
C LYS A 137 -18.02 -13.13 21.23
N LYS A 138 -18.78 -13.84 20.39
CA LYS A 138 -19.13 -13.42 19.04
C LYS A 138 -19.98 -12.13 19.11
N GLY A 139 -19.56 -11.07 18.39
CA GLY A 139 -20.35 -9.85 18.21
C GLY A 139 -19.95 -8.64 19.05
N LEU A 140 -19.00 -8.76 19.98
CA LEU A 140 -18.39 -7.58 20.62
C LEU A 140 -17.25 -7.05 19.75
N ALA A 141 -17.10 -5.73 19.66
CA ALA A 141 -15.92 -5.13 19.06
C ALA A 141 -14.67 -5.69 19.75
N PRO A 142 -13.54 -5.91 19.04
CA PRO A 142 -12.30 -6.37 19.65
C PRO A 142 -11.98 -5.50 20.88
N LEU A 143 -11.54 -6.09 21.99
CA LEU A 143 -11.16 -5.35 23.22
C LEU A 143 -10.16 -4.22 22.96
N ILE A 144 -9.47 -4.30 21.82
CA ILE A 144 -8.68 -3.22 21.24
C ILE A 144 -9.47 -1.92 21.12
N ASP A 145 -10.76 -1.86 20.83
CA ASP A 145 -11.40 -0.63 20.35
C ASP A 145 -12.00 0.30 21.43
N ILE A 146 -12.05 -0.08 22.70
CA ILE A 146 -12.87 0.63 23.73
C ILE A 146 -12.13 0.85 25.07
N SER A 147 -10.81 0.67 25.13
CA SER A 147 -10.10 0.61 26.42
C SER A 147 -9.44 1.93 26.86
N ASP A 148 -9.48 2.20 28.17
CA ASP A 148 -8.64 3.19 28.89
C ASP A 148 -7.15 3.09 28.53
N ASP A 149 -6.74 1.90 28.06
CA ASP A 149 -5.39 1.65 27.56
C ASP A 149 -4.98 2.61 26.43
N TRP A 150 -5.89 2.99 25.52
CA TRP A 150 -5.57 3.95 24.45
C TRP A 150 -5.27 5.33 24.98
N GLU A 151 -6.05 5.80 25.96
CA GLU A 151 -5.84 7.10 26.56
C GLU A 151 -4.51 7.12 27.31
N ARG A 152 -4.23 6.04 28.06
CA ARG A 152 -2.94 5.87 28.72
C ARG A 152 -1.77 5.84 27.74
N LEU A 153 -1.96 5.26 26.56
CA LEU A 153 -0.95 5.20 25.50
C LEU A 153 -0.70 6.58 24.86
N ARG A 154 -1.77 7.37 24.64
CA ARG A 154 -1.68 8.75 24.14
C ARG A 154 -0.93 9.66 25.09
N ILE A 155 -1.26 9.61 26.38
CA ILE A 155 -0.57 10.38 27.44
C ILE A 155 0.93 10.06 27.45
N ARG A 156 1.28 8.80 27.15
CA ARG A 156 2.68 8.33 27.05
C ARG A 156 3.29 8.51 25.66
N ALA A 157 2.67 9.29 24.78
CA ALA A 157 3.12 9.54 23.41
C ALA A 157 3.40 8.26 22.59
N TYR A 158 2.72 7.16 22.90
CA TYR A 158 2.93 5.82 22.32
C TYR A 158 4.35 5.28 22.56
N GLY A 159 5.01 5.74 23.63
CA GLY A 159 6.41 5.44 23.93
C GLY A 159 7.38 5.86 22.83
N ASP A 160 7.03 6.89 22.06
CA ASP A 160 7.78 7.36 20.88
C ASP A 160 7.86 6.36 19.71
N ASP A 161 6.98 5.36 19.66
CA ASP A 161 6.91 4.41 18.55
C ASP A 161 5.94 4.91 17.46
N ALA A 162 6.48 5.16 16.26
CA ALA A 162 5.73 5.64 15.11
C ALA A 162 4.70 4.62 14.58
N LEU A 163 5.00 3.32 14.62
CA LEU A 163 4.06 2.27 14.24
C LEU A 163 2.90 2.23 15.23
N LEU A 164 3.22 2.21 16.53
CA LEU A 164 2.21 2.14 17.58
C LEU A 164 1.26 3.35 17.55
N ARG A 165 1.78 4.55 17.24
CA ARG A 165 0.97 5.75 16.99
C ARG A 165 0.02 5.63 15.79
N ARG A 166 0.33 4.78 14.80
CA ARG A 166 -0.56 4.50 13.66
C ARG A 166 -1.62 3.47 14.00
N CYS A 167 -1.40 2.63 15.00
CA CYS A 167 -2.36 1.64 15.47
C CYS A 167 -3.55 2.22 16.24
N ASP A 168 -3.53 3.51 16.62
CA ASP A 168 -4.64 4.16 17.30
C ASP A 168 -5.98 3.90 16.59
N PHE A 169 -7.03 3.56 17.35
CA PHE A 169 -8.32 3.16 16.80
C PHE A 169 -8.96 4.22 15.90
N GLY A 170 -8.63 5.51 16.06
CA GLY A 170 -9.10 6.58 15.17
C GLY A 170 -8.44 6.59 13.79
N ARG A 171 -7.49 5.68 13.53
CA ARG A 171 -6.62 5.68 12.34
C ARG A 171 -6.66 4.37 11.55
N LYS A 172 -7.69 3.55 11.73
CA LYS A 172 -7.80 2.20 11.13
C LYS A 172 -7.58 2.21 9.62
N LEU A 173 -8.24 3.12 8.90
CA LEU A 173 -8.10 3.25 7.45
C LEU A 173 -6.67 3.62 7.06
N THR A 174 -6.11 4.65 7.69
CA THR A 174 -4.74 5.09 7.40
C THR A 174 -3.73 3.98 7.65
N LEU A 175 -3.86 3.22 8.73
CA LEU A 175 -2.99 2.07 8.98
C LEU A 175 -3.21 0.96 7.95
N ALA A 176 -4.45 0.68 7.54
CA ALA A 176 -4.75 -0.29 6.49
C ALA A 176 -4.03 0.07 5.17
N GLN A 177 -4.09 1.34 4.77
CA GLN A 177 -3.38 1.87 3.60
C GLN A 177 -1.86 1.75 3.74
N HIS A 178 -1.30 2.04 4.92
CA HIS A 178 0.12 1.82 5.18
C HIS A 178 0.52 0.35 5.08
N ILE A 179 -0.27 -0.56 5.65
CA ILE A 179 -0.02 -2.01 5.61
C ILE A 179 0.00 -2.50 4.17
N LEU A 180 -1.05 -2.22 3.39
CA LEU A 180 -1.13 -2.68 2.00
C LEU A 180 0.01 -2.10 1.16
N CYS A 181 0.30 -0.80 1.30
CA CYS A 181 1.43 -0.19 0.60
C CYS A 181 2.77 -0.82 0.99
N ALA A 182 3.00 -1.08 2.28
CA ALA A 182 4.22 -1.69 2.76
C ALA A 182 4.41 -3.10 2.20
N ILE A 183 3.33 -3.87 2.09
CA ILE A 183 3.37 -5.25 1.59
C ILE A 183 3.53 -5.32 0.08
N LEU A 184 2.77 -4.51 -0.65
CA LEU A 184 2.77 -4.53 -2.11
C LEU A 184 4.11 -4.06 -2.68
N TYR A 185 4.77 -3.12 -2.01
CA TYR A 185 6.02 -2.52 -2.46
C TYR A 185 7.19 -2.82 -1.51
N ASP A 186 7.15 -3.91 -0.73
CA ASP A 186 8.21 -4.19 0.28
C ASP A 186 9.60 -4.29 -0.38
N LYS A 187 9.69 -4.89 -1.57
CA LYS A 187 10.96 -5.03 -2.30
C LYS A 187 11.54 -3.67 -2.66
N GLU A 188 10.73 -2.81 -3.26
CA GLU A 188 11.12 -1.47 -3.69
C GLU A 188 11.42 -0.57 -2.49
N ILE A 189 10.61 -0.67 -1.42
CA ILE A 189 10.83 0.06 -0.17
C ILE A 189 12.16 -0.35 0.46
N ARG A 190 12.51 -1.65 0.47
CA ARG A 190 13.79 -2.13 1.02
C ARG A 190 14.98 -1.54 0.29
N VAL A 191 14.97 -1.57 -1.04
CA VAL A 191 16.03 -0.93 -1.86
C VAL A 191 16.08 0.57 -1.55
N LEU A 192 14.93 1.22 -1.56
CA LEU A 192 14.80 2.64 -1.30
C LEU A 192 15.31 3.05 0.09
N THR A 193 15.19 2.19 1.10
CA THR A 193 15.66 2.45 2.47
C THR A 193 17.04 1.87 2.78
N GLY A 194 17.69 1.19 1.83
CA GLY A 194 18.98 0.52 2.03
C GLY A 194 18.92 -0.62 3.04
N THR A 195 17.85 -1.43 2.97
CA THR A 195 17.59 -2.59 3.85
C THR A 195 17.16 -3.81 3.04
N ASP A 196 17.72 -3.96 1.85
CA ASP A 196 17.51 -5.07 0.92
C ASP A 196 18.00 -6.41 1.49
N ASP A 197 18.98 -6.39 2.39
CA ASP A 197 19.51 -7.54 3.12
C ASP A 197 18.71 -7.93 4.38
N ALA A 198 17.71 -7.15 4.79
CA ALA A 198 17.03 -7.37 6.06
C ALA A 198 16.26 -8.70 6.10
N GLU A 199 16.60 -9.57 7.05
CA GLU A 199 15.98 -10.90 7.18
C GLU A 199 14.52 -10.85 7.67
N ASP A 200 14.17 -9.81 8.45
CA ASP A 200 12.82 -9.67 9.01
C ASP A 200 11.82 -9.23 7.92
N THR A 201 11.01 -10.20 7.50
CA THR A 201 9.93 -10.06 6.52
C THR A 201 8.56 -9.92 7.17
N SER A 202 8.47 -9.80 8.50
CA SER A 202 7.20 -9.64 9.20
C SER A 202 6.48 -8.35 8.80
N ILE A 203 5.15 -8.36 8.79
CA ILE A 203 4.35 -7.18 8.41
C ILE A 203 4.69 -5.94 9.25
N PRO A 204 4.85 -6.02 10.59
CA PRO A 204 5.29 -4.87 11.38
C PRO A 204 6.64 -4.30 10.91
N ALA A 205 7.61 -5.15 10.54
CA ALA A 205 8.90 -4.71 10.03
C ALA A 205 8.77 -4.00 8.67
N GLN A 206 8.00 -4.57 7.74
CA GLN A 206 7.69 -3.93 6.45
C GLN A 206 7.05 -2.55 6.65
N VAL A 207 6.06 -2.43 7.53
CA VAL A 207 5.40 -1.15 7.83
C VAL A 207 6.37 -0.15 8.49
N ARG A 208 7.28 -0.60 9.37
CA ARG A 208 8.30 0.29 9.95
C ARG A 208 9.25 0.83 8.88
N ARG A 209 9.70 -0.01 7.94
CA ARG A 209 10.51 0.43 6.79
C ARG A 209 9.77 1.45 5.94
N HIS A 210 8.52 1.16 5.59
CA HIS A 210 7.63 2.08 4.89
C HIS A 210 7.52 3.45 5.59
N LEU A 211 7.18 3.44 6.88
CA LEU A 211 7.04 4.66 7.69
C LEU A 211 8.37 5.43 7.79
N ASN A 212 9.50 4.73 7.84
CA ASN A 212 10.82 5.36 7.79
C ASN A 212 11.07 6.03 6.44
N GLY A 213 10.82 5.33 5.32
CA GLY A 213 10.92 5.89 3.97
C GLY A 213 10.06 7.14 3.78
N LEU A 214 8.80 7.11 4.22
CA LEU A 214 7.93 8.29 4.20
C LEU A 214 8.42 9.45 5.07
N ARG A 215 9.23 9.18 6.10
CA ARG A 215 9.81 10.21 6.97
C ARG A 215 11.05 10.83 6.35
N THR A 216 11.91 10.02 5.73
CA THR A 216 13.26 10.41 5.29
C THR A 216 13.30 10.83 3.82
N ILE A 217 12.42 10.31 2.97
CA ILE A 217 12.48 10.48 1.51
C ILE A 217 11.31 11.35 1.05
N LYS A 218 11.62 12.61 0.75
CA LYS A 218 10.62 13.63 0.42
C LYS A 218 9.80 13.29 -0.83
N SER A 219 10.42 12.73 -1.86
CA SER A 219 9.76 12.34 -3.10
C SER A 219 8.77 11.19 -2.88
N TYR A 220 9.16 10.16 -2.13
CA TYR A 220 8.26 9.08 -1.75
C TYR A 220 7.06 9.58 -0.93
N LYS A 221 7.32 10.43 0.06
CA LYS A 221 6.26 11.07 0.86
C LYS A 221 5.28 11.88 0.02
N ALA A 222 5.78 12.58 -1.00
CA ALA A 222 4.95 13.37 -1.92
C ALA A 222 4.11 12.45 -2.83
N ALA A 223 4.69 11.37 -3.34
CA ALA A 223 3.98 10.37 -4.14
C ALA A 223 2.88 9.66 -3.35
N TYR A 224 3.13 9.36 -2.06
CA TYR A 224 2.19 8.65 -1.19
C TYR A 224 0.92 9.45 -0.87
N ARG A 225 0.99 10.78 -0.77
CA ARG A 225 -0.11 11.59 -0.23
C ARG A 225 -1.03 12.12 -1.33
N ALA A 226 -2.32 11.83 -1.20
CA ALA A 226 -3.38 12.53 -1.92
C ALA A 226 -3.76 13.86 -1.22
N ALA A 227 -4.53 14.71 -1.91
CA ALA A 227 -4.95 16.02 -1.42
C ALA A 227 -5.82 15.94 -0.15
N ASP A 228 -6.58 14.86 0.00
CA ASP A 228 -7.44 14.54 1.14
C ASP A 228 -6.69 13.86 2.30
N LYS A 229 -5.36 13.75 2.21
CA LYS A 229 -4.48 13.04 3.17
C LYS A 229 -4.67 11.53 3.21
N GLN A 230 -5.40 10.95 2.26
CA GLN A 230 -5.38 9.50 2.01
C GLN A 230 -4.17 9.12 1.14
N ILE A 231 -4.02 7.83 0.90
CA ILE A 231 -3.00 7.32 -0.02
C ILE A 231 -3.35 7.64 -1.48
N ASN A 232 -2.35 8.04 -2.25
CA ASN A 232 -2.44 8.17 -3.71
C ASN A 232 -1.86 6.91 -4.36
N TRP A 233 -2.68 5.88 -4.57
CA TRP A 233 -2.23 4.60 -5.14
C TRP A 233 -1.50 4.77 -6.48
N VAL A 234 -2.06 5.55 -7.41
CA VAL A 234 -1.45 5.87 -8.71
C VAL A 234 -0.11 6.59 -8.54
N GLY A 235 -0.01 7.49 -7.57
CA GLY A 235 1.23 8.20 -7.25
C GLY A 235 2.33 7.26 -6.75
N VAL A 236 1.98 6.33 -5.86
CA VAL A 236 2.91 5.33 -5.33
C VAL A 236 3.38 4.37 -6.42
N GLU A 237 2.46 3.84 -7.22
CA GLU A 237 2.77 2.94 -8.33
C GLU A 237 3.73 3.59 -9.32
N ARG A 238 3.41 4.80 -9.78
CA ARG A 238 4.28 5.55 -10.71
C ARG A 238 5.65 5.80 -10.10
N TYR A 239 5.71 6.16 -8.82
CA TYR A 239 6.96 6.44 -8.13
C TYR A 239 7.88 5.21 -8.15
N PHE A 240 7.36 4.03 -7.83
CA PHE A 240 8.15 2.81 -7.80
C PHE A 240 8.47 2.25 -9.19
N GLN A 241 7.57 2.40 -10.18
CA GLN A 241 7.88 2.07 -11.57
C GLN A 241 9.07 2.89 -12.09
N THR A 242 9.04 4.23 -11.91
CA THR A 242 10.14 5.10 -12.35
C THR A 242 11.43 4.84 -11.58
N ALA A 243 11.36 4.55 -10.27
CA ALA A 243 12.54 4.23 -9.47
C ALA A 243 13.22 2.93 -9.96
N LEU A 244 12.43 1.90 -10.30
CA LEU A 244 12.92 0.64 -10.86
C LEU A 244 13.56 0.82 -12.24
N GLU A 245 12.95 1.64 -13.12
CA GLU A 245 13.51 1.95 -14.44
C GLU A 245 14.87 2.66 -14.34
N GLN A 246 15.03 3.57 -13.37
CA GLN A 246 16.30 4.27 -13.15
C GLN A 246 17.41 3.35 -12.65
N ASP A 247 17.09 2.41 -11.76
CA ASP A 247 18.05 1.43 -11.24
C ASP A 247 18.51 0.45 -12.34
N GLN A 248 17.58 -0.07 -13.14
CA GLN A 248 17.88 -0.94 -14.28
C GLN A 248 18.73 -0.24 -15.35
N LEU A 249 18.47 1.03 -15.64
CA LEU A 249 19.28 1.83 -16.56
C LEU A 249 20.69 2.08 -16.01
N GLN A 250 20.86 2.28 -14.70
CA GLN A 250 22.18 2.43 -14.10
C GLN A 250 22.99 1.13 -14.16
N VAL A 251 22.38 -0.01 -13.89
CA VAL A 251 23.02 -1.33 -14.04
C VAL A 251 23.41 -1.61 -15.48
N ALA A 252 22.55 -1.29 -16.45
CA ALA A 252 22.82 -1.48 -17.88
C ALA A 252 23.94 -0.58 -18.43
N LEU A 253 24.22 0.56 -17.78
CA LEU A 253 25.32 1.47 -18.16
C LEU A 253 26.66 1.13 -17.48
N GLN A 254 26.66 0.19 -16.53
CA GLN A 254 27.86 -0.30 -15.84
C GLN A 254 28.41 -1.62 -16.44
N HIS A 255 27.71 -2.17 -17.43
CA HIS A 255 28.11 -3.35 -18.21
C HIS A 255 28.34 -2.99 -19.68
#